data_AF-A0A7X9DBP1-F1
#
_entry.id   AF-A0A7X9DBP1-F1
#
_cell.length_a   1.000
_cell.length_b   1.000
_cell.length_c   1.000
_cell.angle_alpha   90.00
_cell.angle_beta   90.00
_cell.angle_gamma   90.00
#
_symmetry.space_group_name_H-M   'P 1'
#
loop_
_entity.id
_entity.type
_entity.pdbx_description
1 polymer ?
#
loop_
_entity_poly.entity_id
_entity_poly.type
_entity_poly.pdbx_seq_one_letter_code
_entity_poly.pdbx_strand_id
1 'polypeptide(L)'
;MKNPLQQNILNLNFAKNILVVALIGFLAVYGVKQWQKDQKKENNKKVQGEQTNEVQNIYTQQAGFSTKTTAIKQKTSIKIVYKLPQEKGPIWLKLATQKEHPQIYRLIYHPMFEKLEWNKWVKLTNDKYTFLEKTQAYQSIEDFLKNPPVNTHILIDNTVDEEYFLPNNKVSYIDDHEEDNLDEIDYILTTYKPSAEENNFLVYENTIDATYALESEGNLSWQLTMASVSQDNPMQIDSIDVVYNQPKDIIYKMDENK
;
A
#
# COMPACT_ATOMS: atom_id res chain seq x y z
N MET A 1 -17.04 -55.55 -11.58
CA MET A 1 -17.72 -54.77 -12.65
C MET A 1 -18.20 -53.46 -12.03
N LYS A 2 -17.74 -52.30 -12.51
CA LYS A 2 -18.19 -51.00 -11.96
C LYS A 2 -19.59 -50.68 -12.49
N ASN A 3 -20.47 -50.21 -11.61
CA ASN A 3 -21.87 -49.90 -11.94
C ASN A 3 -21.92 -48.76 -12.98
N PRO A 4 -22.59 -48.94 -14.14
CA PRO A 4 -22.63 -47.95 -15.21
C PRO A 4 -23.22 -46.59 -14.77
N LEU A 5 -24.05 -46.56 -13.72
CA LEU A 5 -24.55 -45.31 -13.15
C LEU A 5 -23.45 -44.47 -12.48
N GLN A 6 -22.43 -45.10 -11.88
CA GLN A 6 -21.32 -44.38 -11.25
C GLN A 6 -20.34 -43.78 -12.26
N GLN A 7 -20.20 -44.40 -13.45
CA GLN A 7 -19.37 -43.84 -14.53
C GLN A 7 -19.99 -42.59 -15.15
N ASN A 8 -21.33 -42.55 -15.29
CA ASN A 8 -22.02 -41.38 -15.84
C ASN A 8 -21.94 -40.15 -14.91
N ILE A 9 -21.99 -40.35 -13.59
CA ILE A 9 -21.89 -39.25 -12.61
C ILE A 9 -20.47 -38.66 -12.58
N LEU A 10 -19.43 -39.50 -12.69
CA LEU A 10 -18.04 -39.02 -12.74
C LEU A 10 -17.76 -38.17 -13.99
N ASN A 11 -18.27 -38.59 -15.15
CA ASN A 11 -18.07 -37.86 -16.41
C ASN A 11 -18.79 -36.50 -16.41
N LEU A 12 -19.96 -36.41 -15.79
CA LEU A 12 -20.72 -35.15 -15.70
C LEU A 12 -20.03 -34.12 -14.80
N ASN A 13 -19.46 -34.56 -13.68
CA ASN A 13 -18.72 -33.67 -12.76
C ASN A 13 -17.38 -33.21 -13.36
N PHE A 14 -16.70 -34.08 -14.12
CA PHE A 14 -15.47 -33.71 -14.82
C PHE A 14 -15.72 -32.66 -15.92
N ALA A 15 -16.79 -32.82 -16.71
CA ALA A 15 -17.16 -31.86 -17.74
C ALA A 15 -17.56 -30.49 -17.15
N LYS A 16 -18.29 -30.46 -16.03
CA LYS A 16 -18.64 -29.20 -15.33
C LYS A 16 -17.40 -28.47 -14.82
N ASN A 17 -16.44 -29.19 -14.24
CA ASN A 17 -15.21 -28.59 -13.72
C ASN A 17 -14.33 -28.01 -14.85
N ILE A 18 -14.25 -28.68 -16.00
CA ILE A 18 -13.55 -28.14 -17.18
C ILE A 18 -14.22 -26.86 -17.69
N LEU A 19 -15.55 -26.82 -17.72
CA LEU A 19 -16.29 -25.66 -18.20
C LEU A 19 -16.10 -24.42 -17.29
N VAL A 20 -16.08 -24.62 -15.97
CA VAL A 20 -15.83 -23.55 -14.99
C VAL A 20 -14.40 -23.00 -15.12
N VAL A 21 -13.40 -23.87 -15.25
CA VAL A 21 -11.99 -23.44 -15.42
C VAL A 21 -11.80 -22.69 -16.74
N ALA A 22 -12.43 -23.16 -17.82
CA ALA A 22 -12.38 -22.46 -19.11
C ALA A 22 -13.05 -21.09 -19.07
N LEU A 23 -14.18 -20.94 -18.34
CA LEU A 23 -14.89 -19.67 -18.20
C LEU A 23 -14.06 -18.65 -17.41
N ILE A 24 -13.43 -19.07 -16.31
CA ILE A 24 -12.56 -18.21 -15.49
C ILE A 24 -11.34 -17.78 -16.29
N GLY A 25 -10.70 -18.70 -17.03
CA GLY A 25 -9.58 -18.37 -17.90
C GLY A 25 -9.95 -17.37 -19.00
N PHE A 26 -11.13 -17.53 -19.62
CA PHE A 26 -11.63 -16.61 -20.63
C PHE A 26 -11.91 -15.20 -20.08
N LEU A 27 -12.53 -15.11 -18.90
CA LEU A 27 -12.82 -13.82 -18.26
C LEU A 27 -11.54 -13.09 -17.82
N ALA A 28 -10.54 -13.80 -17.29
CA ALA A 28 -9.24 -13.22 -16.93
C ALA A 28 -8.51 -12.66 -18.16
N VAL A 29 -8.46 -13.42 -19.27
CA VAL A 29 -7.83 -12.98 -20.52
C VAL A 29 -8.59 -11.79 -21.13
N TYR A 30 -9.93 -11.80 -21.08
CA TYR A 30 -10.74 -10.70 -21.62
C TYR A 30 -10.58 -9.42 -20.79
N GLY A 31 -10.53 -9.52 -19.46
CA GLY A 31 -10.28 -8.40 -18.56
C GLY A 31 -8.92 -7.74 -18.79
N VAL A 32 -7.86 -8.54 -18.91
CA VAL A 32 -6.50 -8.04 -19.21
C VAL A 32 -6.45 -7.34 -20.58
N LYS A 33 -7.15 -7.90 -21.58
CA LYS A 33 -7.13 -7.35 -22.95
C LYS A 33 -7.92 -6.05 -23.09
N GLN A 34 -9.02 -5.89 -22.34
CA GLN A 34 -9.74 -4.61 -22.26
C GLN A 34 -8.89 -3.54 -21.55
N TRP A 35 -8.30 -3.89 -20.40
CA TRP A 35 -7.43 -2.98 -19.65
C TRP A 35 -6.23 -2.48 -20.49
N GLN A 36 -5.57 -3.36 -21.25
CA GLN A 36 -4.49 -2.97 -22.17
C GLN A 36 -4.96 -2.04 -23.30
N LYS A 37 -6.22 -2.15 -23.74
CA LYS A 37 -6.79 -1.32 -24.81
C LYS A 37 -7.08 0.09 -24.31
N ASP A 38 -7.51 0.22 -23.07
CA ASP A 38 -7.77 1.52 -22.43
C ASP A 38 -6.45 2.25 -22.15
N GLN A 39 -5.42 1.54 -21.67
CA GLN A 39 -4.07 2.08 -21.48
C GLN A 39 -3.39 2.54 -22.79
N LYS A 40 -3.66 1.87 -23.92
CA LYS A 40 -3.13 2.29 -25.24
C LYS A 40 -3.80 3.55 -25.80
N LYS A 41 -5.03 3.87 -25.38
CA LYS A 41 -5.69 5.12 -25.77
C LYS A 41 -5.15 6.32 -25.01
N GLU A 42 -4.72 6.13 -23.77
CA GLU A 42 -4.14 7.21 -22.94
C GLU A 42 -2.70 7.56 -23.36
N ASN A 43 -1.87 6.56 -23.68
CA ASN A 43 -0.45 6.77 -23.96
C ASN A 43 -0.12 7.46 -25.31
N ASN A 44 -1.11 7.69 -26.18
CA ASN A 44 -0.92 8.39 -27.47
C ASN A 44 -1.19 9.91 -27.42
N LYS A 45 -1.54 10.48 -26.27
CA LYS A 45 -1.59 11.94 -26.08
C LYS A 45 -0.34 12.43 -25.37
N LYS A 46 0.77 12.59 -26.09
CA LYS A 46 1.87 13.46 -25.69
C LYS A 46 1.63 14.87 -26.22
N VAL A 47 1.09 15.73 -25.38
CA VAL A 47 1.14 17.20 -25.54
C VAL A 47 1.43 17.77 -24.15
N GLN A 48 2.51 18.56 -24.05
CA GLN A 48 2.78 19.45 -22.91
C GLN A 48 1.73 20.56 -22.85
N GLY A 49 0.50 20.20 -22.48
CA GLY A 49 -0.43 21.09 -21.80
C GLY A 49 -0.54 20.61 -20.37
N GLU A 50 -0.89 21.48 -19.43
CA GLU A 50 -1.32 21.09 -18.08
C GLU A 50 -2.32 19.93 -18.22
N GLN A 51 -1.87 18.71 -17.95
CA GLN A 51 -2.76 17.58 -17.75
C GLN A 51 -3.43 17.87 -16.42
N THR A 52 -4.56 18.56 -16.48
CA THR A 52 -5.55 18.47 -15.41
C THR A 52 -5.98 17.02 -15.41
N ASN A 53 -5.40 16.23 -14.49
CA ASN A 53 -5.89 14.88 -14.26
C ASN A 53 -7.35 15.02 -13.84
N GLU A 54 -8.26 14.39 -14.58
CA GLU A 54 -9.66 14.39 -14.16
C GLU A 54 -9.75 13.61 -12.85
N VAL A 55 -10.28 14.27 -11.81
CA VAL A 55 -10.52 13.65 -10.50
C VAL A 55 -11.35 12.39 -10.68
N GLN A 56 -10.81 11.26 -10.25
CA GLN A 56 -11.42 9.95 -10.38
C GLN A 56 -12.19 9.60 -9.10
N ASN A 57 -13.42 9.10 -9.26
CA ASN A 57 -14.16 8.52 -8.13
C ASN A 57 -13.91 7.00 -8.07
N ILE A 58 -13.50 6.52 -6.90
CA ILE A 58 -13.27 5.10 -6.62
C ILE A 58 -14.42 4.58 -5.77
N TYR A 59 -15.07 3.52 -6.23
CA TYR A 59 -16.29 2.94 -5.63
C TYR A 59 -16.08 1.53 -5.06
N THR A 60 -14.84 1.05 -5.04
CA THR A 60 -14.47 -0.29 -4.58
C THR A 60 -13.45 -0.22 -3.46
N GLN A 61 -13.54 -1.14 -2.51
CA GLN A 61 -12.59 -1.23 -1.38
C GLN A 61 -11.15 -1.56 -1.80
N GLN A 62 -10.94 -1.95 -3.05
CA GLN A 62 -9.62 -2.19 -3.62
C GLN A 62 -9.51 -1.51 -4.98
N ALA A 63 -8.39 -0.83 -5.22
CA ALA A 63 -8.05 -0.23 -6.50
C ALA A 63 -6.59 -0.53 -6.84
N GLY A 64 -6.37 -1.14 -8.01
CA GLY A 64 -5.03 -1.46 -8.50
C GLY A 64 -4.54 -0.43 -9.51
N PHE A 65 -3.25 -0.12 -9.50
CA PHE A 65 -2.61 0.68 -10.54
C PHE A 65 -1.21 0.13 -10.84
N SER A 66 -0.67 0.47 -12.01
CA SER A 66 0.64 0.02 -12.44
C SER A 66 1.51 1.19 -12.85
N THR A 67 2.79 1.12 -12.54
CA THR A 67 3.76 2.17 -12.88
C THR A 67 4.95 1.58 -13.61
N LYS A 68 5.35 2.23 -14.69
CA LYS A 68 6.54 1.82 -15.44
C LYS A 68 7.77 2.05 -14.59
N THR A 69 8.58 1.01 -14.38
CA THR A 69 9.76 1.08 -13.51
C THR A 69 11.04 1.36 -14.28
N THR A 70 12.07 1.73 -13.52
CA THR A 70 13.46 1.73 -13.99
C THR A 70 14.26 0.65 -13.26
N ALA A 71 15.52 0.46 -13.64
CA ALA A 71 16.40 -0.53 -13.01
C ALA A 71 16.69 -0.25 -11.52
N ILE A 72 16.65 1.01 -11.09
CA ILE A 72 16.96 1.40 -9.69
C ILE A 72 15.66 1.75 -8.97
N LYS A 73 15.36 0.98 -7.91
CA LYS A 73 14.09 1.02 -7.15
C LYS A 73 14.26 1.30 -5.65
N GLN A 74 15.49 1.58 -5.21
CA GLN A 74 15.84 1.75 -3.79
C GLN A 74 15.23 3.01 -3.16
N LYS A 75 14.93 4.02 -3.97
CA LYS A 75 14.35 5.30 -3.54
C LYS A 75 13.15 5.65 -4.41
N THR A 76 12.08 4.89 -4.26
CA THR A 76 10.82 5.13 -4.95
C THR A 76 9.95 6.07 -4.12
N SER A 77 9.79 7.30 -4.59
CA SER A 77 8.88 8.27 -3.99
C SER A 77 7.48 8.12 -4.56
N ILE A 78 6.48 8.24 -3.71
CA ILE A 78 5.07 8.08 -4.03
C ILE A 78 4.34 9.28 -3.48
N LYS A 79 3.51 9.92 -4.31
CA LYS A 79 2.58 10.98 -3.95
C LYS A 79 1.18 10.55 -4.35
N ILE A 80 0.23 10.63 -3.42
CA ILE A 80 -1.19 10.35 -3.67
C ILE A 80 -1.97 11.57 -3.21
N VAL A 81 -2.74 12.14 -4.13
CA VAL A 81 -3.61 13.30 -3.88
C VAL A 81 -5.05 12.81 -3.88
N TYR A 82 -5.74 12.92 -2.75
CA TYR A 82 -7.03 12.28 -2.55
C TYR A 82 -7.98 13.06 -1.65
N LYS A 83 -9.27 12.77 -1.74
CA LYS A 83 -10.29 13.17 -0.77
C LYS A 83 -10.91 11.94 -0.13
N LEU A 84 -11.04 12.00 1.18
CA LEU A 84 -11.69 10.95 1.94
C LEU A 84 -13.17 10.84 1.56
N PRO A 85 -13.73 9.62 1.58
CA PRO A 85 -15.17 9.43 1.54
C PRO A 85 -15.85 10.03 2.79
N GLN A 86 -17.19 10.09 2.79
CA GLN A 86 -17.96 10.62 3.92
C GLN A 86 -17.76 9.79 5.19
N GLU A 87 -17.95 8.48 5.10
CA GLU A 87 -17.57 7.56 6.18
C GLU A 87 -16.10 7.19 6.01
N LYS A 88 -15.28 7.52 7.00
CA LYS A 88 -13.83 7.37 6.96
C LYS A 88 -13.41 6.02 7.53
N GLY A 89 -12.45 5.37 6.87
CA GLY A 89 -11.84 4.14 7.33
C GLY A 89 -10.37 4.07 6.90
N PRO A 90 -9.61 3.07 7.35
CA PRO A 90 -8.20 2.95 7.00
C PRO A 90 -7.96 2.84 5.49
N ILE A 91 -6.89 3.46 5.03
CA ILE A 91 -6.39 3.39 3.66
C ILE A 91 -4.96 2.88 3.68
N TRP A 92 -4.73 1.75 3.01
CA TRP A 92 -3.44 1.09 2.92
C TRP A 92 -2.95 1.05 1.47
N LEU A 93 -1.68 1.41 1.26
CA LEU A 93 -0.96 1.14 0.01
C LEU A 93 -0.19 -0.18 0.14
N LYS A 94 -0.33 -1.04 -0.87
CA LYS A 94 0.35 -2.32 -0.97
C LYS A 94 1.18 -2.38 -2.24
N LEU A 95 2.40 -2.89 -2.13
CA LEU A 95 3.26 -3.24 -3.24
C LEU A 95 3.69 -4.70 -3.12
N ALA A 96 3.36 -5.49 -4.14
CA ALA A 96 3.75 -6.88 -4.20
C ALA A 96 5.28 -7.01 -4.36
N THR A 97 5.85 -7.97 -3.65
CA THR A 97 7.28 -8.27 -3.67
C THR A 97 7.53 -9.69 -4.17
N GLN A 98 8.80 -10.00 -4.43
CA GLN A 98 9.25 -11.36 -4.70
C GLN A 98 8.96 -12.28 -3.50
N LYS A 99 8.74 -13.57 -3.75
CA LYS A 99 8.26 -14.56 -2.75
C LYS A 99 9.07 -14.61 -1.44
N GLU A 100 10.38 -14.39 -1.50
CA GLU A 100 11.29 -14.46 -0.35
C GLU A 100 11.36 -13.15 0.46
N HIS A 101 10.60 -12.13 0.05
CA HIS A 101 10.63 -10.80 0.68
C HIS A 101 9.22 -10.41 1.16
N PRO A 102 9.09 -9.85 2.38
CA PRO A 102 7.82 -9.32 2.86
C PRO A 102 7.22 -8.32 1.87
N GLN A 103 5.90 -8.36 1.72
CA GLN A 103 5.18 -7.35 0.95
C GLN A 103 5.34 -5.98 1.62
N ILE A 104 5.33 -4.92 0.81
CA ILE A 104 5.43 -3.56 1.36
C ILE A 104 4.04 -3.01 1.56
N TYR A 105 3.74 -2.66 2.81
CA TYR A 105 2.51 -2.01 3.23
C TYR A 105 2.82 -0.62 3.78
N ARG A 106 2.00 0.36 3.43
CA ARG A 106 2.08 1.71 4.01
C ARG A 106 0.69 2.22 4.35
N LEU A 107 0.52 2.64 5.60
CA LEU A 107 -0.70 3.27 6.08
C LEU A 107 -0.76 4.71 5.54
N ILE A 108 -1.68 4.96 4.62
CA ILE A 108 -1.91 6.30 4.05
C ILE A 108 -2.74 7.14 5.01
N TYR A 109 -3.78 6.53 5.58
CA TYR A 109 -4.74 7.21 6.44
C TYR A 109 -5.36 6.23 7.44
N HIS A 110 -5.60 6.68 8.67
CA HIS A 110 -6.39 5.97 9.68
C HIS A 110 -7.18 6.98 10.52
N PRO A 111 -8.50 6.77 10.77
CA PRO A 111 -9.31 7.69 11.57
C PRO A 111 -8.79 7.96 12.98
N MET A 112 -8.07 7.01 13.57
CA MET A 112 -7.49 7.18 14.90
C MET A 112 -6.52 8.37 14.99
N PHE A 113 -5.77 8.65 13.92
CA PHE A 113 -4.76 9.71 13.92
C PHE A 113 -5.38 11.11 13.81
N GLU A 114 -6.66 11.22 13.41
CA GLU A 114 -7.42 12.48 13.49
C GLU A 114 -7.78 12.84 14.93
N LYS A 115 -7.95 11.82 15.79
CA LYS A 115 -8.28 12.00 17.22
C LYS A 115 -7.03 12.18 18.08
N LEU A 116 -5.84 11.98 17.51
CA LEU A 116 -4.59 12.06 18.24
C LEU A 116 -4.27 13.52 18.60
N GLU A 117 -4.12 13.79 19.90
CA GLU A 117 -3.60 15.07 20.38
C GLU A 117 -2.08 15.16 20.15
N TRP A 118 -1.67 15.49 18.92
CA TRP A 118 -0.26 15.48 18.48
C TRP A 118 0.72 16.25 19.38
N ASN A 119 0.25 17.25 20.12
CA ASN A 119 1.06 18.02 21.06
C ASN A 119 1.41 17.25 22.36
N LYS A 120 0.72 16.14 22.66
CA LYS A 120 1.03 15.25 23.79
C LYS A 120 2.07 14.18 23.44
N TRP A 121 2.46 14.07 22.17
CA TRP A 121 3.36 13.05 21.68
C TRP A 121 4.64 13.67 21.17
N VAL A 122 5.77 13.12 21.58
CA VAL A 122 7.03 13.39 20.91
C VAL A 122 7.17 12.46 19.72
N LYS A 123 7.53 13.03 18.58
CA LYS A 123 7.54 12.35 17.29
C LYS A 123 8.96 12.17 16.78
N LEU A 124 9.33 10.93 16.51
CA LEU A 124 10.52 10.56 15.77
C LEU A 124 10.09 9.98 14.41
N THR A 125 10.81 10.29 13.35
CA THR A 125 10.51 9.79 11.99
C THR A 125 11.78 9.37 11.28
N ASN A 126 11.73 8.27 10.54
CA ASN A 126 12.73 7.92 9.54
C ASN A 126 12.05 7.64 8.19
N ASP A 127 12.79 7.08 7.24
CA ASP A 127 12.25 6.78 5.90
C ASP A 127 11.09 5.78 5.96
N LYS A 128 11.11 4.82 6.90
CA LYS A 128 10.12 3.73 6.99
C LYS A 128 8.98 4.00 7.97
N TYR A 129 9.27 4.61 9.11
CA TYR A 129 8.40 4.61 10.29
C TYR A 129 8.25 6.00 10.90
N THR A 130 7.11 6.17 11.55
CA THR A 130 6.84 7.21 12.55
C THR A 130 6.71 6.52 13.90
N PHE A 131 7.44 7.04 14.88
CA PHE A 131 7.37 6.60 16.26
C PHE A 131 6.88 7.75 17.12
N LEU A 132 5.92 7.46 18.00
CA LEU A 132 5.33 8.41 18.92
C LEU A 132 5.51 7.90 20.34
N GLU A 133 6.01 8.77 21.21
CA GLU A 133 6.18 8.51 22.65
C GLU A 133 5.60 9.66 23.48
N LYS A 134 4.99 9.38 24.62
CA LYS A 134 4.42 10.43 25.49
C LYS A 134 5.51 11.27 26.20
N THR A 135 6.66 10.67 26.47
CA THR A 135 7.83 11.31 27.09
C THR A 135 9.06 10.89 26.30
N GLN A 136 9.92 11.84 25.94
CA GLN A 136 11.15 11.56 25.19
C GLN A 136 12.07 10.61 25.97
N ALA A 137 12.13 9.34 25.56
CA ALA A 137 13.02 8.33 26.11
C ALA A 137 14.11 7.92 25.10
N TYR A 138 13.81 8.00 23.80
CA TYR A 138 14.69 7.51 22.72
C TYR A 138 15.24 8.65 21.88
N GLN A 139 16.42 8.51 21.29
CA GLN A 139 16.96 9.54 20.38
C GLN A 139 16.63 9.27 18.91
N SER A 140 16.33 8.01 18.56
CA SER A 140 15.93 7.60 17.22
C SER A 140 15.05 6.36 17.25
N ILE A 141 14.40 6.04 16.13
CA ILE A 141 13.60 4.81 15.99
C ILE A 141 14.52 3.57 16.09
N GLU A 142 15.75 3.64 15.58
CA GLU A 142 16.73 2.56 15.65
C GLU A 142 17.21 2.29 17.08
N ASP A 143 17.27 3.32 17.92
CA ASP A 143 17.57 3.17 19.35
C ASP A 143 16.45 2.42 20.07
N PHE A 144 15.19 2.81 19.83
CA PHE A 144 14.01 2.10 20.32
C PHE A 144 13.99 0.63 19.87
N LEU A 145 14.21 0.36 18.58
CA LEU A 145 14.15 -1.01 18.05
C LEU A 145 15.28 -1.91 18.59
N LYS A 146 16.44 -1.35 18.96
CA LYS A 146 17.55 -2.10 19.56
C LYS A 146 17.33 -2.37 21.04
N ASN A 147 16.73 -1.42 21.75
CA ASN A 147 16.52 -1.48 23.19
C ASN A 147 15.07 -1.12 23.53
N PRO A 148 14.09 -1.95 23.09
CA PRO A 148 12.69 -1.63 23.34
C PRO A 148 12.42 -1.65 24.86
N PRO A 149 11.45 -0.86 25.33
CA PRO A 149 11.07 -0.86 26.74
C PRO A 149 10.50 -2.22 27.12
N VAL A 150 10.35 -2.50 28.40
CA VAL A 150 9.73 -3.75 28.90
C VAL A 150 8.46 -3.43 29.66
N ASN A 151 7.47 -4.32 29.57
CA ASN A 151 6.17 -4.22 30.25
C ASN A 151 5.38 -2.94 29.94
N THR A 152 5.53 -2.40 28.73
CA THR A 152 4.77 -1.25 28.23
C THR A 152 3.76 -1.69 27.19
N HIS A 153 2.77 -0.83 26.92
CA HIS A 153 1.78 -1.03 25.87
C HIS A 153 2.21 -0.29 24.60
N ILE A 154 2.46 -1.05 23.54
CA ILE A 154 2.87 -0.53 22.24
C ILE A 154 1.74 -0.81 21.24
N LEU A 155 1.30 0.24 20.57
CA LEU A 155 0.39 0.15 19.44
C LEU A 155 1.21 0.14 18.14
N ILE A 156 0.99 -0.85 17.28
CA ILE A 156 1.83 -1.09 16.11
C ILE A 156 1.00 -1.41 14.86
N ASP A 157 1.53 -1.05 13.69
CA ASP A 157 1.03 -1.61 12.43
C ASP A 157 1.37 -3.11 12.36
N ASN A 158 0.46 -3.97 11.92
CA ASN A 158 0.70 -5.42 11.80
C ASN A 158 1.98 -5.73 11.02
N THR A 159 2.28 -4.93 10.01
CA THR A 159 3.45 -5.14 9.14
C THR A 159 4.78 -4.84 9.81
N VAL A 160 4.76 -4.01 10.87
CA VAL A 160 5.99 -3.69 11.62
C VAL A 160 6.24 -4.77 12.68
N ASP A 161 5.20 -5.32 13.29
CA ASP A 161 5.32 -6.46 14.23
C ASP A 161 5.90 -7.71 13.54
N GLU A 162 5.54 -7.94 12.27
CA GLU A 162 6.14 -9.00 11.45
C GLU A 162 7.66 -8.81 11.23
N GLU A 163 8.15 -7.57 11.21
CA GLU A 163 9.58 -7.26 11.02
C GLU A 163 10.33 -7.19 12.37
N TYR A 164 9.68 -6.71 13.43
CA TYR A 164 10.27 -6.46 14.75
C TYR A 164 9.45 -7.13 15.85
N PHE A 165 9.88 -8.31 16.26
CA PHE A 165 9.24 -9.05 17.35
C PHE A 165 9.58 -8.41 18.72
N LEU A 166 8.55 -7.98 19.46
CA LEU A 166 8.67 -7.30 20.77
C LEU A 166 8.06 -8.13 21.92
N PRO A 167 8.68 -9.25 22.34
CA PRO A 167 8.06 -10.26 23.21
C PRO A 167 7.77 -9.79 24.64
N ASN A 168 8.42 -8.74 25.12
CA ASN A 168 8.33 -8.28 26.51
C ASN A 168 7.33 -7.14 26.68
N ASN A 169 6.50 -6.88 25.67
CA ASN A 169 5.55 -5.78 25.63
C ASN A 169 4.14 -6.30 25.39
N LYS A 170 3.15 -5.54 25.85
CA LYS A 170 1.78 -5.71 25.40
C LYS A 170 1.69 -5.04 24.02
N VAL A 171 1.49 -5.83 22.98
CA VAL A 171 1.36 -5.34 21.61
C VAL A 171 -0.11 -5.31 21.22
N SER A 172 -0.54 -4.18 20.68
CA SER A 172 -1.86 -3.92 20.12
C SER A 172 -1.72 -3.53 18.65
N TYR A 173 -2.71 -3.88 17.82
CA TYR A 173 -2.64 -3.68 16.38
C TYR A 173 -3.53 -2.53 15.91
N ILE A 174 -2.99 -1.61 15.11
CA ILE A 174 -3.72 -0.41 14.65
C ILE A 174 -5.06 -0.75 13.97
N ASP A 175 -5.10 -1.81 13.16
CA ASP A 175 -6.31 -2.21 12.45
C ASP A 175 -7.41 -2.80 13.37
N ASP A 176 -7.07 -3.23 14.58
CA ASP A 176 -8.03 -3.82 15.54
C ASP A 176 -8.68 -2.77 16.46
N HIS A 177 -8.25 -1.52 16.37
CA HIS A 177 -8.50 -0.50 17.39
C HIS A 177 -9.21 0.73 16.82
N GLU A 178 -10.49 0.58 16.46
CA GLU A 178 -11.34 1.70 16.04
C GLU A 178 -11.76 2.63 17.20
N GLU A 179 -11.68 2.15 18.45
CA GLU A 179 -12.23 2.83 19.66
C GLU A 179 -11.27 2.92 20.87
N ASP A 180 -9.98 2.66 20.70
CA ASP A 180 -9.08 2.54 21.84
C ASP A 180 -8.87 3.83 22.64
N ASN A 181 -8.77 3.65 23.96
CA ASN A 181 -8.29 4.66 24.89
C ASN A 181 -6.78 4.86 24.71
N LEU A 182 -6.38 5.80 23.87
CA LEU A 182 -4.98 6.17 23.65
C LEU A 182 -4.24 6.59 24.93
N ASP A 183 -4.95 6.85 26.03
CA ASP A 183 -4.33 7.14 27.33
C ASP A 183 -3.59 5.92 27.91
N GLU A 184 -3.95 4.69 27.53
CA GLU A 184 -3.27 3.46 27.97
C GLU A 184 -2.07 3.07 27.10
N ILE A 185 -1.96 3.65 25.90
CA ILE A 185 -0.85 3.38 24.98
C ILE A 185 0.38 4.19 25.38
N ASP A 186 1.51 3.53 25.64
CA ASP A 186 2.76 4.22 25.97
C ASP A 186 3.48 4.70 24.70
N TYR A 187 3.46 3.87 23.65
CA TYR A 187 4.18 4.11 22.40
C TYR A 187 3.34 3.71 21.18
N ILE A 188 3.50 4.43 20.08
CA ILE A 188 2.93 4.07 18.77
C ILE A 188 4.08 3.92 17.77
N LEU A 189 4.16 2.78 17.08
CA LEU A 189 5.11 2.56 15.98
C LEU A 189 4.34 2.21 14.70
N THR A 190 4.39 3.09 13.71
CA THR A 190 3.54 2.98 12.52
C THR A 190 4.29 3.38 11.25
N THR A 191 3.84 2.88 10.11
CA THR A 191 4.23 3.33 8.77
C THR A 191 3.49 4.61 8.36
N TYR A 192 2.47 5.02 9.12
CA TYR A 192 1.70 6.24 8.86
C TYR A 192 2.57 7.49 8.90
N LYS A 193 2.38 8.35 7.91
CA LYS A 193 2.92 9.70 7.86
C LYS A 193 1.77 10.69 7.68
N PRO A 194 1.70 11.78 8.47
CA PRO A 194 0.66 12.78 8.32
C PRO A 194 0.59 13.30 6.89
N SER A 195 -0.62 13.31 6.32
CA SER A 195 -0.86 13.93 5.01
C SER A 195 -0.90 15.45 5.16
N ALA A 196 -0.42 16.17 4.15
CA ALA A 196 -0.63 17.60 4.02
C ALA A 196 -2.01 17.88 3.38
N GLU A 197 -2.47 19.13 3.40
CA GLU A 197 -3.68 19.54 2.68
C GLU A 197 -3.32 20.55 1.58
N GLU A 198 -3.74 20.29 0.35
CA GLU A 198 -3.54 21.15 -0.82
C GLU A 198 -4.85 21.22 -1.63
N ASN A 199 -5.41 22.42 -1.82
CA ASN A 199 -6.63 22.63 -2.61
C ASN A 199 -7.85 21.78 -2.19
N ASN A 200 -8.04 21.58 -0.87
CA ASN A 200 -9.03 20.69 -0.26
C ASN A 200 -8.80 19.18 -0.53
N PHE A 201 -7.63 18.79 -1.01
CA PHE A 201 -7.20 17.40 -1.11
C PHE A 201 -6.15 17.11 -0.04
N LEU A 202 -6.17 15.88 0.47
CA LEU A 202 -5.08 15.33 1.26
C LEU A 202 -3.96 14.87 0.32
N VAL A 203 -2.73 15.16 0.72
CA VAL A 203 -1.51 14.81 0.01
C VAL A 203 -0.68 13.90 0.88
N TYR A 204 -0.65 12.63 0.51
CA TYR A 204 0.22 11.64 1.13
C TYR A 204 1.50 11.49 0.32
N GLU A 205 2.64 11.68 0.97
CA GLU A 205 3.96 11.49 0.37
C GLU A 205 4.80 10.52 1.20
N ASN A 206 5.43 9.56 0.52
CA ASN A 206 6.36 8.65 1.17
C ASN A 206 7.46 8.18 0.22
N THR A 207 8.59 7.74 0.78
CA THR A 207 9.67 7.10 0.02
C THR A 207 9.83 5.67 0.51
N ILE A 208 9.84 4.72 -0.41
CA ILE A 208 10.01 3.30 -0.09
C ILE A 208 11.17 2.70 -0.87
N ASP A 209 11.74 1.64 -0.30
CA ASP A 209 12.67 0.77 -1.00
C ASP A 209 11.87 -0.32 -1.75
N ALA A 210 11.71 -0.16 -3.06
CA ALA A 210 11.02 -1.09 -3.94
C ALA A 210 11.98 -2.05 -4.67
N THR A 211 13.19 -2.28 -4.15
CA THR A 211 14.21 -3.15 -4.77
C THR A 211 13.65 -4.54 -5.08
N TYR A 212 12.92 -5.13 -4.12
CA TYR A 212 12.36 -6.48 -4.22
C TYR A 212 10.93 -6.50 -4.74
N ALA A 213 10.42 -5.39 -5.27
CA ALA A 213 9.10 -5.33 -5.86
C ALA A 213 8.97 -6.29 -7.05
N LEU A 214 7.84 -7.00 -7.11
CA LEU A 214 7.52 -7.90 -8.21
C LEU A 214 7.31 -7.08 -9.49
N GLU A 215 8.10 -7.38 -10.51
CA GLU A 215 8.08 -6.67 -11.78
C GLU A 215 7.53 -7.57 -12.89
N SER A 216 6.59 -7.04 -13.67
CA SER A 216 6.03 -7.74 -14.83
C SER A 216 6.00 -6.78 -16.02
N GLU A 217 6.61 -7.19 -17.13
CA GLU A 217 6.68 -6.40 -18.37
C GLU A 217 7.23 -4.97 -18.16
N GLY A 218 8.16 -4.80 -17.22
CA GLY A 218 8.73 -3.49 -16.88
C GLY A 218 7.83 -2.58 -16.03
N ASN A 219 6.81 -3.13 -15.38
CA ASN A 219 5.90 -2.41 -14.49
C ASN A 219 5.90 -2.99 -13.08
N LEU A 220 5.65 -2.13 -12.09
CA LEU A 220 5.28 -2.53 -10.74
C LEU A 220 3.77 -2.43 -10.57
N SER A 221 3.19 -3.36 -9.81
CA SER A 221 1.76 -3.39 -9.50
C SER A 221 1.52 -2.98 -8.06
N TRP A 222 0.67 -1.98 -7.90
CA TRP A 222 0.29 -1.39 -6.63
C TRP A 222 -1.19 -1.64 -6.36
N GLN A 223 -1.56 -1.65 -5.09
CA GLN A 223 -2.95 -1.77 -4.68
C GLN A 223 -3.24 -0.84 -3.50
N LEU A 224 -4.27 -0.02 -3.64
CA LEU A 224 -4.92 0.67 -2.53
C LEU A 224 -5.99 -0.25 -1.94
N THR A 225 -6.04 -0.33 -0.62
CA THR A 225 -7.13 -0.97 0.13
C THR A 225 -7.79 0.09 1.01
N MET A 226 -9.09 0.31 0.84
CA MET A 226 -9.85 1.42 1.43
C MET A 226 -11.12 0.84 2.06
N ALA A 227 -11.09 0.59 3.38
CA ALA A 227 -12.12 -0.23 4.03
C ALA A 227 -13.53 0.36 3.93
N SER A 228 -13.67 1.68 3.99
CA SER A 228 -14.97 2.36 3.99
C SER A 228 -15.52 2.70 2.60
N VAL A 229 -14.77 2.46 1.51
CA VAL A 229 -15.17 2.87 0.15
C VAL A 229 -16.23 1.93 -0.41
N SER A 230 -17.30 2.51 -0.96
CA SER A 230 -18.41 1.78 -1.58
C SER A 230 -19.06 2.58 -2.72
N GLN A 231 -20.14 2.04 -3.32
CA GLN A 231 -20.92 2.75 -4.35
C GLN A 231 -21.53 4.06 -3.82
N ASP A 232 -22.02 4.05 -2.57
CA ASP A 232 -22.67 5.20 -1.94
C ASP A 232 -21.69 6.08 -1.15
N ASN A 233 -20.45 5.62 -0.98
CA ASN A 233 -19.40 6.30 -0.23
C ASN A 233 -18.07 6.30 -1.00
N PRO A 234 -17.99 7.00 -2.15
CA PRO A 234 -16.79 6.98 -2.99
C PRO A 234 -15.66 7.82 -2.41
N MET A 235 -14.42 7.37 -2.63
CA MET A 235 -13.22 8.17 -2.44
C MET A 235 -12.88 8.89 -3.75
N GLN A 236 -12.33 10.11 -3.67
CA GLN A 236 -11.83 10.80 -4.87
C GLN A 236 -10.31 10.76 -4.91
N ILE A 237 -9.74 10.47 -6.07
CA ILE A 237 -8.29 10.51 -6.34
C ILE A 237 -8.04 11.50 -7.46
N ASP A 238 -7.24 12.53 -7.18
CA ASP A 238 -6.81 13.52 -8.17
C ASP A 238 -5.59 13.01 -8.94
N SER A 239 -4.54 12.60 -8.23
CA SER A 239 -3.34 12.03 -8.84
C SER A 239 -2.69 10.94 -7.99
N ILE A 240 -1.96 10.06 -8.68
CA ILE A 240 -1.00 9.13 -8.08
C ILE A 240 0.28 9.24 -8.88
N ASP A 241 1.33 9.74 -8.26
CA ASP A 241 2.64 9.96 -8.87
C ASP A 241 3.66 9.04 -8.22
N VAL A 242 4.40 8.28 -9.03
CA VAL A 242 5.48 7.41 -8.57
C VAL A 242 6.77 7.76 -9.30
N VAL A 243 7.78 8.16 -8.54
CA VAL A 243 9.07 8.63 -9.05
C VAL A 243 10.18 7.71 -8.55
N TYR A 244 10.98 7.19 -9.48
CA TYR A 244 12.13 6.32 -9.20
C TYR A 244 13.41 7.16 -9.15
N ASN A 245 13.82 7.58 -7.96
CA ASN A 245 14.97 8.46 -7.80
C ASN A 245 16.28 7.69 -8.02
N GLN A 246 17.06 8.11 -9.02
CA GLN A 246 18.39 7.58 -9.25
C GLN A 246 19.40 8.18 -8.25
N PRO A 247 20.31 7.37 -7.67
CA PRO A 247 21.46 7.88 -6.94
C PRO A 247 22.28 8.79 -7.87
N LYS A 248 22.59 10.01 -7.42
CA LYS A 248 23.36 11.00 -8.21
C LYS A 248 24.74 10.48 -8.65
N ASP A 249 25.29 9.51 -7.93
CA ASP A 249 26.67 9.01 -8.12
C ASP A 249 26.82 7.98 -9.24
N ILE A 250 25.73 7.49 -9.84
CA ILE A 250 25.78 6.45 -10.90
C ILE A 250 25.91 7.06 -12.30
N ILE A 251 25.68 8.36 -12.46
CA ILE A 251 25.61 9.03 -13.77
C ILE A 251 27.00 9.19 -14.42
N TYR A 252 28.10 9.05 -13.68
CA TYR A 252 29.44 9.40 -14.18
C TYR A 252 30.27 8.27 -14.81
N LYS A 253 29.76 7.04 -14.96
CA LYS A 253 30.58 5.91 -15.46
C LYS A 253 30.14 5.28 -16.79
N MET A 254 29.11 5.80 -17.45
CA MET A 254 28.66 5.22 -18.74
C MET A 254 29.18 5.96 -19.99
N ASP A 255 29.81 7.13 -19.85
CA ASP A 255 30.26 7.93 -21.00
C ASP A 255 31.77 7.85 -21.31
N GLU A 256 32.58 7.12 -20.53
CA GLU A 256 34.04 7.03 -20.77
C GLU A 256 34.49 5.84 -21.65
N ASN A 257 33.55 5.07 -22.24
CA ASN A 257 33.87 3.94 -23.13
C ASN A 257 33.29 4.09 -24.55
N LYS A 258 33.43 5.27 -25.15
CA LYS A 258 33.19 5.48 -26.59
C LYS A 258 34.45 5.96 -27.31
#